data_AF-A0A945LCL7-F1
#
_entry.id   AF-A0A945LCL7-F1
#
_cell.length_a   1.000
_cell.length_b   1.000
_cell.length_c   1.000
_cell.angle_alpha   90.00
_cell.angle_beta   90.00
_cell.angle_gamma   90.00
#
_symmetry.space_group_name_H-M   'P 1'
#
loop_
_entity.id
_entity.type
_entity.pdbx_description
1 polymer ?
#
loop_
_entity_poly.entity_id
_entity_poly.type
_entity_poly.pdbx_seq_one_letter_code
_entity_poly.pdbx_strand_id
1 'polypeptide(L)'
;FDKSKGYLPLHRGMGELDKGKYDETVEVEYAPTCCLLAKKEVFKDVGLMNEKYFVYFDDTDFSYRVWKNSRHKMFYYPDIEFYHKVGSLTKSFDTQKERTYRGDFFIKQNTRNHVYFLKQIGGVFSFFFIFWLFFKNNIKFVINSQIRKNLSTWWLINKSYFEGILMK
;
A
#
# COMPACT_ATOMS: atom_id res chain seq x y z
N PHE A 1 -3.80 10.98 -2.24
CA PHE A 1 -2.51 10.45 -1.81
C PHE A 1 -1.94 11.38 -0.77
N ASP A 2 -1.88 10.94 0.49
CA ASP A 2 -1.53 11.81 1.60
C ASP A 2 0.00 11.90 1.74
N LYS A 3 0.56 13.08 1.41
CA LYS A 3 2.00 13.35 1.54
C LYS A 3 2.48 13.10 2.97
N SER A 4 1.73 13.53 3.99
CA SER A 4 2.12 13.35 5.40
C SER A 4 2.21 11.88 5.82
N LYS A 5 1.57 10.97 5.07
CA LYS A 5 1.60 9.52 5.27
C LYS A 5 2.54 8.80 4.30
N GLY A 6 3.33 9.54 3.53
CA GLY A 6 4.29 8.97 2.58
C GLY A 6 3.60 8.56 1.30
N TYR A 7 2.69 9.40 0.83
CA TYR A 7 1.87 9.18 -0.35
C TYR A 7 1.08 7.87 -0.26
N LEU A 8 0.66 7.46 0.93
CA LEU A 8 -0.29 6.34 1.03
C LEU A 8 -1.68 6.81 0.58
N PRO A 9 -2.43 5.97 -0.14
CA PRO A 9 -3.80 6.27 -0.53
C PRO A 9 -4.75 6.10 0.65
N LEU A 10 -5.94 6.69 0.54
CA LEU A 10 -7.05 6.41 1.44
C LEU A 10 -7.90 5.25 0.91
N HIS A 11 -8.08 4.21 1.73
CA HIS A 11 -9.11 3.21 1.48
C HIS A 11 -10.44 3.71 2.05
N ARG A 12 -11.39 4.05 1.18
CA ARG A 12 -12.73 4.50 1.59
C ARG A 12 -13.41 3.42 2.45
N GLY A 13 -13.86 3.80 3.64
CA GLY A 13 -14.58 2.92 4.57
C GLY A 13 -13.76 1.84 5.27
N MET A 14 -12.43 1.87 5.17
CA MET A 14 -11.58 0.87 5.83
C MET A 14 -11.73 0.91 7.36
N GLY A 15 -12.22 -0.19 7.93
CA GLY A 15 -12.41 -0.33 9.37
C GLY A 15 -13.69 0.35 9.89
N GLU A 16 -14.53 0.90 9.01
CA GLU A 16 -15.85 1.41 9.34
C GLU A 16 -16.91 0.33 9.06
N LEU A 17 -17.92 0.25 9.92
CA LEU A 17 -19.12 -0.55 9.63
C LEU A 17 -20.00 0.24 8.65
N ASP A 18 -20.37 -0.39 7.54
CA ASP A 18 -21.29 0.24 6.60
C ASP A 18 -22.71 0.29 7.17
N LYS A 19 -23.31 1.47 7.12
CA LYS A 19 -24.68 1.78 7.56
C LYS A 19 -25.40 2.65 6.52
N GLY A 20 -25.09 2.46 5.24
CA GLY A 20 -25.60 3.25 4.12
C GLY A 20 -24.82 4.55 3.87
N LYS A 21 -23.62 4.69 4.46
CA LYS A 21 -22.76 5.88 4.27
C LYS A 21 -22.01 5.83 2.94
N TYR A 22 -21.97 4.66 2.32
CA TYR A 22 -21.25 4.42 1.07
C TYR A 22 -22.20 4.13 -0.09
N ASP A 23 -23.47 4.53 -0.05
CA ASP A 23 -24.45 4.23 -1.11
C ASP A 23 -24.41 5.21 -2.29
N GLU A 24 -23.41 6.09 -2.34
CA GLU A 24 -23.25 7.10 -3.39
C GLU A 24 -22.04 6.82 -4.28
N THR A 25 -22.23 7.02 -5.59
CA THR A 25 -21.11 7.07 -6.54
C THR A 25 -20.28 8.32 -6.27
N VAL A 26 -19.00 8.14 -5.95
CA VAL A 26 -18.10 9.23 -5.56
C VAL A 26 -16.74 9.09 -6.22
N GLU A 27 -16.13 10.21 -6.54
CA GLU A 27 -14.74 10.24 -7.01
C GLU A 27 -13.80 9.80 -5.87
N VAL A 28 -12.87 8.91 -6.20
CA VAL A 28 -11.85 8.39 -5.29
C VAL A 28 -10.48 8.46 -5.96
N GLU A 29 -9.43 8.43 -5.15
CA GLU A 29 -8.04 8.50 -5.63
C GLU A 29 -7.39 7.13 -5.80
N TYR A 30 -7.99 6.09 -5.24
CA TYR A 30 -7.43 4.75 -5.19
C TYR A 30 -8.54 3.71 -5.00
N ALA A 31 -8.35 2.57 -5.67
CA ALA A 31 -9.13 1.36 -5.49
C ALA A 31 -8.17 0.17 -5.58
N PRO A 32 -8.29 -0.84 -4.70
CA PRO A 32 -7.56 -2.08 -4.86
C PRO A 32 -7.86 -2.72 -6.22
N THR A 33 -6.82 -3.18 -6.93
CA THR A 33 -6.97 -3.74 -8.29
C THR A 33 -7.68 -5.09 -8.32
N CYS A 34 -8.00 -5.68 -7.17
CA CYS A 34 -8.83 -6.88 -7.10
C CYS A 34 -10.27 -6.68 -7.62
N CYS A 35 -10.72 -5.43 -7.69
CA CYS A 35 -12.00 -5.07 -8.30
C CYS A 35 -11.87 -3.67 -8.93
N LEU A 36 -11.24 -3.61 -10.10
CA LEU A 36 -11.07 -2.38 -10.86
C LEU A 36 -11.45 -2.61 -12.32
N LEU A 37 -12.37 -1.79 -12.83
CA LEU A 37 -12.64 -1.69 -14.26
C LEU A 37 -11.99 -0.42 -14.80
N ALA A 38 -11.13 -0.57 -15.81
CA ALA A 38 -10.41 0.55 -16.42
C ALA A 38 -10.53 0.53 -17.94
N LYS A 39 -10.69 1.70 -18.55
CA LYS A 39 -10.65 1.87 -20.00
C LYS A 39 -9.24 1.58 -20.52
N LYS A 40 -9.13 1.09 -21.77
CA LYS A 40 -7.83 0.84 -22.42
C LYS A 40 -6.95 2.09 -22.46
N GLU A 41 -7.58 3.26 -22.59
CA GLU A 41 -6.93 4.57 -22.64
C GLU A 41 -6.15 4.89 -21.37
N VAL A 42 -6.61 4.42 -20.21
CA VAL A 42 -5.90 4.60 -18.93
C VAL A 42 -4.49 4.00 -19.04
N PHE A 43 -4.38 2.76 -19.52
CA PHE A 43 -3.09 2.09 -19.69
C PHE A 43 -2.22 2.71 -20.78
N LYS A 44 -2.82 3.29 -21.82
CA LYS A 44 -2.07 4.04 -22.84
C LYS A 44 -1.46 5.32 -22.26
N ASP A 45 -2.19 5.99 -21.37
CA ASP A 45 -1.76 7.28 -20.79
C ASP A 45 -0.78 7.11 -19.61
N VAL A 46 -0.97 6.12 -18.74
CA VAL A 46 -0.11 5.93 -17.55
C VAL A 46 0.91 4.82 -17.68
N GLY A 47 0.77 3.93 -18.67
CA GLY A 47 1.51 2.68 -18.76
C GLY A 47 0.93 1.56 -17.87
N LEU A 48 1.48 0.36 -18.01
CA LEU A 48 1.07 -0.82 -17.25
C LEU A 48 1.44 -0.72 -15.76
N MET A 49 1.03 -1.72 -14.98
CA MET A 49 1.50 -1.89 -13.60
C MET A 49 3.00 -2.20 -13.59
N ASN A 50 3.71 -1.71 -12.58
CA ASN A 50 5.16 -1.87 -12.50
C ASN A 50 5.51 -3.28 -11.97
N GLU A 51 6.06 -4.13 -12.85
CA GLU A 51 6.38 -5.53 -12.58
C GLU A 51 7.41 -5.75 -11.45
N LYS A 52 8.12 -4.71 -11.03
CA LYS A 52 9.03 -4.77 -9.87
C LYS A 52 8.28 -4.94 -8.55
N TYR A 53 7.00 -4.57 -8.52
CA TYR A 53 6.10 -4.93 -7.43
C TYR A 53 5.50 -6.30 -7.73
N PHE A 54 5.96 -7.34 -7.03
CA PHE A 54 5.27 -8.63 -7.08
C PHE A 54 3.88 -8.55 -6.43
N VAL A 55 3.77 -7.84 -5.31
CA VAL A 55 2.53 -7.59 -4.55
C VAL A 55 2.74 -6.48 -3.53
N TYR A 56 1.69 -5.75 -3.19
CA TYR A 56 1.67 -4.56 -2.34
C TYR A 56 2.41 -3.39 -2.98
N PHE A 57 1.72 -2.26 -3.10
CA PHE A 57 2.12 -1.06 -3.86
C PHE A 57 2.03 -1.18 -5.38
N ASP A 58 1.76 -2.35 -5.95
CA ASP A 58 1.51 -2.50 -7.38
C ASP A 58 0.27 -1.69 -7.83
N ASP A 59 -0.82 -1.81 -7.06
CA ASP A 59 -2.05 -1.05 -7.21
C ASP A 59 -1.92 0.43 -6.82
N THR A 60 -1.12 0.69 -5.78
CA THR A 60 -0.89 2.02 -5.22
C THR A 60 -0.07 2.87 -6.19
N ASP A 61 1.01 2.30 -6.75
CA ASP A 61 1.82 2.94 -7.78
C ASP A 61 1.01 3.26 -9.03
N PHE A 62 0.22 2.28 -9.51
CA PHE A 62 -0.65 2.46 -10.66
C PHE A 62 -1.68 3.57 -10.41
N SER A 63 -2.42 3.50 -9.29
CA SER A 63 -3.42 4.51 -8.93
C SER A 63 -2.80 5.89 -8.72
N TYR A 64 -1.57 5.95 -8.17
CA TYR A 64 -0.86 7.22 -8.02
C TYR A 64 -0.52 7.85 -9.37
N ARG A 65 -0.06 7.06 -10.34
CA ARG A 65 0.19 7.55 -11.71
C ARG A 65 -1.08 8.02 -12.40
N VAL A 66 -2.19 7.31 -12.22
CA VAL A 66 -3.53 7.72 -12.70
C VAL A 66 -3.94 9.04 -12.07
N TRP A 67 -3.89 9.16 -10.74
CA TRP A 67 -4.23 10.39 -10.05
C TRP A 67 -3.32 11.57 -10.45
N LYS A 68 -2.01 11.34 -10.55
CA LYS A 68 -1.02 12.38 -10.86
C LYS A 68 -1.13 12.91 -12.29
N ASN A 69 -1.60 12.11 -13.25
CA ASN A 69 -1.68 12.55 -14.64
C ASN A 69 -2.86 13.50 -14.91
N SER A 70 -3.85 13.55 -14.01
CA SER A 70 -5.06 14.38 -14.10
C SER A 70 -5.91 14.20 -15.39
N ARG A 71 -5.67 13.14 -16.17
CA ARG A 71 -6.40 12.80 -17.40
C ARG A 71 -7.57 11.88 -17.15
N HIS A 72 -7.51 11.10 -16.08
CA HIS A 72 -8.50 10.10 -15.73
C HIS A 72 -8.99 10.30 -14.31
N LYS A 73 -10.27 10.01 -14.11
CA LYS A 73 -10.92 9.99 -12.80
C LYS A 73 -11.25 8.56 -12.42
N MET A 74 -11.15 8.26 -11.13
CA MET A 74 -11.58 6.98 -10.58
C MET A 74 -12.81 7.21 -9.73
N PHE A 75 -13.80 6.33 -9.88
CA PHE A 75 -15.06 6.41 -9.16
C PHE A 75 -15.28 5.10 -8.40
N TYR A 76 -15.73 5.23 -7.16
CA TYR A 76 -16.32 4.13 -6.40
C TYR A 76 -17.79 4.01 -6.81
N TYR A 77 -18.24 2.78 -7.07
CA TYR A 77 -19.60 2.48 -7.51
C TYR A 77 -20.27 1.50 -6.53
N PRO A 78 -21.31 1.94 -5.80
CA PRO A 78 -21.85 1.19 -4.65
C PRO A 78 -22.68 -0.03 -5.05
N ASP A 79 -23.33 -0.02 -6.22
CA ASP A 79 -24.25 -1.10 -6.61
C ASP A 79 -23.53 -2.41 -6.98
N ILE A 80 -22.20 -2.45 -6.91
CA ILE A 80 -21.38 -3.61 -7.24
C ILE A 80 -20.58 -4.03 -6.01
N GLU A 81 -20.95 -5.18 -5.45
CA GLU A 81 -20.30 -5.73 -4.26
C GLU A 81 -19.40 -6.92 -4.59
N PHE A 82 -18.17 -6.90 -4.06
CA PHE A 82 -17.25 -8.03 -4.11
C PHE A 82 -16.63 -8.31 -2.74
N TYR A 83 -16.71 -9.57 -2.32
CA TYR A 83 -16.11 -10.02 -1.07
C TYR A 83 -14.67 -10.48 -1.31
N HIS A 84 -13.71 -9.75 -0.75
CA HIS A 84 -12.29 -10.07 -0.86
C HIS A 84 -11.75 -10.64 0.46
N LYS A 85 -11.15 -11.84 0.42
CA LYS A 85 -10.50 -12.46 1.60
C LYS A 85 -9.10 -11.88 1.84
N VAL A 86 -9.05 -10.69 2.44
CA VAL A 86 -7.85 -9.82 2.51
C VAL A 86 -6.65 -10.56 3.10
N GLY A 87 -5.55 -10.60 2.34
CA GLY A 87 -4.27 -11.13 2.80
C GLY A 87 -4.20 -12.66 2.97
N SER A 88 -5.20 -13.41 2.46
CA SER A 88 -5.28 -14.86 2.66
C SER A 88 -4.14 -15.62 1.98
N LEU A 89 -3.79 -15.27 0.75
CA LEU A 89 -2.73 -15.98 -0.01
C LEU A 89 -1.33 -15.65 0.52
N THR A 90 -1.12 -14.41 0.88
CA THR A 90 0.18 -13.89 1.34
C THR A 90 0.42 -14.08 2.82
N LYS A 91 -0.56 -14.67 3.54
CA LYS A 91 -0.58 -14.80 5.01
C LYS A 91 -0.19 -13.49 5.68
N SER A 92 -0.88 -12.40 5.29
CA SER A 92 -0.57 -11.05 5.80
C SER A 92 -0.67 -10.96 7.32
N PHE A 93 -1.44 -11.87 7.92
CA PHE A 93 -1.49 -12.11 9.34
C PHE A 93 -1.16 -13.58 9.64
N ASP A 94 -0.53 -13.77 10.79
CA ASP A 94 -0.12 -15.07 11.31
C ASP A 94 -0.56 -15.15 12.78
N THR A 95 -1.38 -16.14 13.09
CA THR A 95 -1.92 -16.34 14.44
C THR A 95 -1.05 -17.37 15.14
N GLN A 96 -0.37 -16.94 16.20
CA GLN A 96 0.46 -17.80 17.04
C GLN A 96 -0.10 -17.78 18.46
N LYS A 97 -0.57 -18.94 18.93
CA LYS A 97 -1.35 -19.05 20.17
C LYS A 97 -2.60 -18.15 20.08
N GLU A 98 -2.74 -17.19 21.00
CA GLU A 98 -3.87 -16.26 21.08
C GLU A 98 -3.55 -14.86 20.50
N ARG A 99 -2.37 -14.68 19.89
CA ARG A 99 -1.95 -13.38 19.34
C ARG A 99 -1.81 -13.44 17.82
N THR A 100 -2.33 -12.40 17.18
CA THR A 100 -2.22 -12.21 15.73
C THR A 100 -1.11 -11.21 15.42
N TYR A 101 -0.16 -11.63 14.59
CA TYR A 101 0.96 -10.81 14.14
C TYR A 101 0.90 -10.58 12.63
N ARG A 102 1.61 -9.57 12.13
CA ARG A 102 1.85 -9.41 10.69
C ARG A 102 2.82 -10.48 10.21
N GLY A 103 2.49 -11.13 9.09
CA GLY A 103 3.35 -12.12 8.45
C GLY A 103 4.63 -11.50 7.92
N ASP A 104 5.73 -12.26 7.96
CA ASP A 104 7.06 -11.78 7.53
C ASP A 104 7.07 -11.39 6.05
N PHE A 105 6.35 -12.15 5.21
CA PHE A 105 6.21 -11.83 3.80
C PHE A 105 5.52 -10.46 3.60
N PHE A 106 4.45 -10.17 4.35
CA PHE A 106 3.82 -8.86 4.32
C PHE A 106 4.79 -7.75 4.78
N ILE A 107 5.46 -7.94 5.91
CA ILE A 107 6.41 -6.95 6.45
C ILE A 107 7.51 -6.64 5.42
N LYS A 108 8.08 -7.68 4.82
CA LYS A 108 9.14 -7.56 3.80
C LYS A 108 8.66 -6.76 2.60
N GLN A 109 7.60 -7.22 1.95
CA GLN A 109 7.12 -6.62 0.71
C GLN A 109 6.63 -5.19 0.95
N ASN A 110 5.82 -4.97 1.99
CA ASN A 110 5.28 -3.64 2.27
C ASN A 110 6.38 -2.64 2.64
N THR A 111 7.39 -3.05 3.42
CA THR A 111 8.51 -2.15 3.80
C THR A 111 9.38 -1.82 2.59
N ARG A 112 9.79 -2.84 1.84
CA ARG A 112 10.64 -2.70 0.66
C ARG A 112 9.96 -1.84 -0.42
N ASN A 113 8.69 -2.14 -0.68
CA ASN A 113 7.95 -1.51 -1.78
C ASN A 113 7.54 -0.07 -1.43
N HIS A 114 7.30 0.28 -0.15
CA HIS A 114 7.03 1.68 0.22
C HIS A 114 8.24 2.58 -0.06
N VAL A 115 9.45 2.11 0.26
CA VAL A 115 10.69 2.83 -0.05
C VAL A 115 10.86 2.98 -1.56
N TYR A 116 10.68 1.90 -2.32
CA TYR A 116 10.81 1.93 -3.77
C TYR A 116 9.75 2.85 -4.41
N PHE A 117 8.51 2.82 -3.93
CA PHE A 117 7.44 3.71 -4.38
C PHE A 117 7.77 5.19 -4.17
N LEU A 118 8.27 5.56 -2.98
CA LEU A 118 8.72 6.92 -2.72
C LEU A 118 9.89 7.33 -3.64
N LYS A 119 10.80 6.41 -3.99
CA LYS A 119 11.84 6.68 -4.99
C LYS A 119 11.25 6.96 -6.37
N GLN A 120 10.23 6.22 -6.79
CA GLN A 120 9.56 6.44 -8.08
C GLN A 120 8.81 7.77 -8.11
N ILE A 121 8.21 8.18 -6.98
CA ILE A 121 7.59 9.50 -6.87
C ILE A 121 8.62 10.61 -7.05
N GLY A 122 9.78 10.45 -6.40
CA GLY A 122 10.88 11.42 -6.44
C GLY A 122 10.56 12.74 -5.74
N GLY A 123 11.46 13.72 -5.89
CA GLY A 123 11.32 15.04 -5.27
C GLY A 123 11.76 15.09 -3.81
N VAL A 124 12.01 16.32 -3.32
CA VAL A 124 12.61 16.59 -2.00
C VAL A 124 11.83 15.94 -0.87
N PHE A 125 10.50 16.07 -0.90
CA PHE A 125 9.64 15.53 0.14
C PHE A 125 9.71 13.99 0.20
N SER A 126 9.73 13.30 -0.95
CA SER A 126 9.80 11.82 -0.97
C SER A 126 11.14 11.32 -0.45
N PHE A 127 12.26 11.98 -0.79
CA PHE A 127 13.58 11.62 -0.28
C PHE A 127 13.70 11.87 1.24
N PHE A 128 13.19 13.01 1.72
CA PHE A 128 13.09 13.26 3.16
C PHE A 128 12.23 12.20 3.86
N PHE A 129 11.10 11.83 3.24
CA PHE A 129 10.21 10.82 3.80
C PHE A 129 10.85 9.43 3.82
N ILE A 130 11.66 9.05 2.82
CA ILE A 130 12.42 7.80 2.84
C ILE A 130 13.33 7.78 4.08
N PHE A 131 14.08 8.85 4.32
CA PHE A 131 14.92 8.96 5.51
C PHE A 131 14.09 8.84 6.80
N TRP A 132 12.98 9.56 6.91
CA TRP A 132 12.08 9.48 8.06
C TRP A 132 11.43 8.08 8.21
N LEU A 133 11.15 7.40 7.11
CA LEU A 133 10.52 6.08 7.08
C LEU A 133 11.40 5.04 7.76
N PHE A 134 12.72 5.16 7.69
CA PHE A 134 13.65 4.33 8.46
C PHE A 134 13.35 4.40 9.96
N PHE A 135 13.26 5.62 10.52
CA PHE A 135 12.96 5.82 11.94
C PHE A 135 11.54 5.39 12.27
N LYS A 136 10.56 5.75 11.44
CA LYS A 136 9.17 5.33 11.64
C LYS A 136 9.03 3.82 11.70
N ASN A 137 9.72 3.07 10.83
CA ASN A 137 9.64 1.61 10.83
C ASN A 137 10.23 1.01 12.11
N ASN A 138 11.34 1.57 12.61
CA ASN A 138 11.95 1.14 13.87
C ASN A 138 11.11 1.53 15.10
N ILE A 139 10.49 2.72 15.11
CA ILE A 139 9.53 3.12 16.14
C ILE A 139 8.31 2.19 16.11
N LYS A 140 7.75 1.92 14.93
CA LYS A 140 6.62 0.97 14.74
C LYS A 140 6.99 -0.42 15.23
N PHE A 141 8.22 -0.88 14.98
CA PHE A 141 8.72 -2.16 15.52
C PHE A 141 8.71 -2.18 17.05
N VAL A 142 8.86 -1.06 17.76
CA VAL A 142 8.76 -1.01 19.23
C VAL A 142 7.31 -0.92 19.68
N ILE A 143 6.51 0.00 19.13
CA ILE A 143 5.18 0.32 19.66
C ILE A 143 4.04 -0.60 19.17
N ASN A 144 4.14 -1.16 17.96
CA ASN A 144 2.99 -1.85 17.35
C ASN A 144 2.89 -3.30 17.84
N SER A 145 1.84 -3.64 18.59
CA SER A 145 1.64 -4.97 19.19
C SER A 145 1.51 -6.11 18.17
N GLN A 146 1.14 -5.81 16.91
CA GLN A 146 1.01 -6.80 15.83
C GLN A 146 2.36 -7.12 15.17
N ILE A 147 3.46 -6.47 15.54
CA ILE A 147 4.80 -6.81 15.05
C ILE A 147 5.51 -7.66 16.10
N ARG A 148 6.02 -8.83 15.70
CA ARG A 148 6.81 -9.72 16.57
C ARG A 148 8.08 -9.01 17.04
N LYS A 149 8.27 -8.93 18.36
CA LYS A 149 9.40 -8.24 19.01
C LYS A 149 10.61 -9.16 19.14
N ASN A 150 11.16 -9.60 18.01
CA ASN A 150 12.36 -10.44 17.98
C ASN A 150 13.40 -9.87 16.99
N LEU A 151 14.65 -10.30 17.16
CA LEU A 151 15.77 -9.80 16.36
C LEU A 151 15.59 -10.10 14.87
N SER A 152 15.01 -11.25 14.52
CA SER A 152 14.76 -11.64 13.13
C SER A 152 13.79 -10.69 12.43
N THR A 153 12.70 -10.30 13.10
CA THR A 153 11.71 -9.36 12.56
C THR A 153 12.30 -7.95 12.44
N TRP A 154 13.08 -7.51 13.43
CA TRP A 154 13.79 -6.23 13.37
C TRP A 154 14.79 -6.19 12.19
N TRP A 155 15.57 -7.25 12.03
CA TRP A 155 16.51 -7.41 10.92
C TRP A 155 15.77 -7.42 9.57
N LEU A 156 14.64 -8.13 9.48
CA LEU A 156 13.80 -8.20 8.28
C LEU A 156 13.34 -6.81 7.86
N ILE A 157 12.84 -5.98 8.79
CA ILE A 157 12.39 -4.61 8.51
C ILE A 157 13.54 -3.78 7.93
N ASN A 158 14.70 -3.78 8.60
CA ASN A 158 15.84 -2.95 8.18
C ASN A 158 16.46 -3.45 6.87
N LYS A 159 16.61 -4.77 6.69
CA LYS A 159 17.04 -5.37 5.42
C LYS A 159 16.09 -5.00 4.28
N SER A 160 14.79 -5.10 4.50
CA SER A 160 13.76 -4.76 3.49
C SER A 160 13.79 -3.28 3.11
N TYR A 161 14.03 -2.40 4.09
CA TYR A 161 14.21 -0.97 3.83
C TYR A 161 15.37 -0.72 2.86
N PHE A 162 16.55 -1.30 3.12
CA PHE A 162 17.70 -1.16 2.24
C PHE A 162 17.52 -1.86 0.89
N GLU A 163 16.87 -3.02 0.85
CA GLU A 163 16.46 -3.66 -0.41
C GLU A 163 15.62 -2.69 -1.26
N GLY A 164 14.70 -1.94 -0.65
CA GLY A 164 13.89 -0.93 -1.35
C GLY A 164 14.70 0.24 -1.88
N ILE A 165 15.76 0.65 -1.17
CA ILE A 165 16.73 1.65 -1.66
C ILE A 165 17.50 1.12 -2.87
N LEU A 166 17.88 -0.16 -2.86
CA LEU A 166 18.71 -0.77 -3.90
C LEU A 166 17.91 -1.19 -5.14
N MET A 167 16.58 -1.27 -5.05
CA MET A 167 15.71 -1.53 -6.20
C MET A 167 15.93 -0.45 -7.28
N LYS A 168 16.37 -0.91 -8.45
CA LYS A 168 16.48 -0.12 -9.69
C LYS A 168 15.15 -0.17 -10.39
#